data_AF-A0A924D3X6-F1
#
_entry.id   AF-A0A924D3X6-F1
#
_cell.length_a   1.000
_cell.length_b   1.000
_cell.length_c   1.000
_cell.angle_alpha   90.00
_cell.angle_beta   90.00
_cell.angle_gamma   90.00
#
_symmetry.space_group_name_H-M   'P 1'
#
loop_
_entity.id
_entity.type
_entity.pdbx_description
1 polymer ?
#
loop_
_entity_poly.entity_id
_entity_poly.type
_entity_poly.pdbx_seq_one_letter_code
_entity_poly.pdbx_strand_id
1 'polypeptide(L)' 'MSNKAWLKVIETNLTGVFNIMHEESIHMAKQHNGVIVNIASIFDKTGAVSLSKYGVAKDRVIDFTLTSAFKYATSRHPN' A
#
# COMPACT_ATOMS: atom_id res chain seq x y z
N MET A 1 -14.92 17.22 8.23
CA MET A 1 -14.40 16.22 7.26
C MET A 1 -15.54 15.80 6.33
N SER A 2 -15.44 16.00 5.01
CA SER A 2 -16.48 15.52 4.06
C SER A 2 -16.14 14.15 3.47
N ASN A 3 -17.18 13.38 3.11
CA ASN A 3 -17.07 12.07 2.45
C ASN A 3 -16.31 12.16 1.12
N LYS A 4 -16.61 13.16 0.29
CA LYS A 4 -15.90 13.36 -0.99
C LYS A 4 -14.39 13.54 -0.79
N ALA A 5 -13.98 14.35 0.17
CA ALA A 5 -12.57 14.54 0.47
C ALA A 5 -11.93 13.32 1.16
N TRP A 6 -12.71 12.48 1.86
CA TRP A 6 -12.24 11.21 2.41
C TRP A 6 -11.92 10.25 1.26
N LEU A 7 -12.90 9.99 0.42
CA LEU A 7 -12.78 9.10 -0.74
C LEU A 7 -11.64 9.54 -1.65
N LYS A 8 -11.52 10.85 -1.96
CA LYS A 8 -10.41 11.34 -2.77
C LYS A 8 -9.03 10.96 -2.20
N VAL A 9 -8.83 11.07 -0.89
CA VAL A 9 -7.54 10.73 -0.28
C VAL A 9 -7.28 9.23 -0.30
N ILE A 10 -8.29 8.41 0.02
CA ILE A 10 -8.18 6.95 0.01
C ILE A 10 -7.93 6.43 -1.40
N GLU A 11 -8.72 6.87 -2.39
CA GLU A 11 -8.59 6.45 -3.78
C GLU A 11 -7.19 6.71 -4.32
N THR A 12 -6.64 7.91 -4.07
CA THR A 12 -5.30 8.24 -4.56
C THR A 12 -4.20 7.52 -3.78
N ASN A 13 -4.25 7.51 -2.45
CA ASN A 13 -3.09 7.11 -1.63
C ASN A 13 -3.08 5.63 -1.23
N LEU A 14 -4.22 4.96 -1.27
CA LEU A 14 -4.34 3.55 -0.92
C LEU A 14 -4.77 2.73 -2.14
N THR A 15 -5.92 3.05 -2.76
CA THR A 15 -6.39 2.30 -3.93
C THR A 15 -5.41 2.39 -5.09
N GLY A 16 -4.82 3.57 -5.33
CA GLY A 16 -3.77 3.74 -6.34
C GLY A 16 -2.53 2.84 -6.10
N VAL A 17 -2.10 2.69 -4.86
CA VAL A 17 -0.99 1.79 -4.49
C VAL A 17 -1.36 0.33 -4.77
N PHE A 18 -2.56 -0.09 -4.38
CA PHE A 18 -3.07 -1.43 -4.68
C PHE A 18 -3.07 -1.72 -6.18
N ASN A 19 -3.62 -0.81 -7.00
CA ASN A 19 -3.76 -1.02 -8.45
C ASN A 19 -2.40 -1.22 -9.14
N ILE A 20 -1.43 -0.35 -8.87
CA ILE A 20 -0.10 -0.45 -9.49
C ILE A 20 0.64 -1.68 -8.98
N MET A 21 0.62 -1.92 -7.66
CA MET A 21 1.29 -3.08 -7.09
C MET A 21 0.70 -4.40 -7.62
N HIS A 22 -0.62 -4.46 -7.81
CA HIS A 22 -1.28 -5.64 -8.36
C HIS A 22 -0.74 -5.96 -9.76
N GLU A 23 -0.79 -5.01 -10.69
CA GLU A 23 -0.34 -5.20 -12.07
C GLU A 23 1.16 -5.51 -12.14
N GLU A 24 2.00 -4.72 -11.48
CA GLU A 24 3.45 -4.94 -11.50
C GLU A 24 3.84 -6.27 -10.86
N SER A 25 3.11 -6.73 -9.83
CA SER A 25 3.40 -8.03 -9.21
C SER A 25 3.20 -9.21 -10.17
N ILE A 26 2.25 -9.12 -11.10
CA ILE A 26 2.01 -10.16 -12.11
C ILE A 26 3.19 -10.20 -13.08
N HIS A 27 3.71 -9.04 -13.49
CA HIS A 27 4.87 -8.94 -14.36
C HIS A 27 6.15 -9.46 -13.67
N MET A 28 6.41 -9.01 -12.44
CA MET A 28 7.57 -9.44 -11.66
C MET A 28 7.54 -10.93 -11.31
N ALA A 29 6.36 -11.51 -11.10
CA ALA A 29 6.22 -12.95 -10.87
C ALA A 29 6.68 -13.77 -12.09
N LYS A 30 6.28 -13.36 -13.31
CA LYS A 30 6.73 -14.01 -14.56
C LYS A 30 8.24 -13.91 -14.79
N GLN A 31 8.84 -12.81 -14.34
CA GLN A 31 10.29 -12.58 -14.45
C GLN A 31 11.10 -13.24 -13.34
N HIS A 32 10.43 -13.79 -12.32
CA HIS A 32 11.04 -14.27 -11.08
C HIS A 32 11.94 -13.24 -10.37
N ASN A 33 11.77 -11.96 -10.66
CA ASN A 33 12.59 -10.87 -10.14
C ASN A 33 11.78 -9.56 -10.10
N GLY A 34 12.10 -8.71 -9.13
CA GLY A 34 11.48 -7.39 -9.01
C GLY A 34 11.40 -6.90 -7.57
N VAL A 35 11.29 -5.58 -7.45
CA VAL A 35 11.18 -4.86 -6.18
C VAL A 35 10.09 -3.81 -6.29
N ILE A 36 9.15 -3.80 -5.34
CA ILE A 36 8.10 -2.79 -5.22
C ILE A 36 8.38 -1.98 -3.95
N VAL A 37 8.41 -0.65 -4.07
CA VAL A 37 8.60 0.27 -2.94
C VAL A 37 7.39 1.18 -2.81
N ASN A 38 6.64 1.03 -1.73
CA ASN A 38 5.47 1.86 -1.43
C ASN A 38 5.84 3.02 -0.50
N ILE A 39 5.22 4.18 -0.70
CA ILE A 39 5.52 5.40 0.06
C ILE A 39 4.52 5.60 1.20
N ALA A 40 4.99 5.38 2.44
CA ALA A 40 4.29 5.68 3.68
C ALA A 40 4.62 7.10 4.21
N SER A 41 4.33 7.39 5.48
CA SER A 41 4.58 8.69 6.11
C SER A 41 4.61 8.57 7.62
N ILE A 42 5.49 9.31 8.32
CA ILE A 42 5.61 9.36 9.81
C ILE A 42 4.31 9.72 10.55
N PHE A 43 3.38 10.35 9.85
CA PHE A 43 2.05 10.67 10.37
C PHE A 43 1.16 9.42 10.57
N ASP A 44 1.60 8.25 10.13
CA ASP A 44 1.03 6.94 10.52
C ASP A 44 1.16 6.70 12.05
N LYS A 45 2.35 6.98 12.60
CA LYS A 45 2.71 6.70 14.01
C LYS A 45 2.40 7.86 14.95
N THR A 46 2.63 9.07 14.47
CA THR A 46 2.53 10.27 15.30
C THR A 46 1.12 10.86 15.32
N GLY A 47 0.31 10.55 14.30
CA GLY A 47 -0.98 11.17 14.09
C GLY A 47 -0.87 12.66 13.75
N ALA A 48 -1.87 13.19 13.05
CA ALA A 48 -2.02 14.62 12.84
C ALA A 48 -3.51 14.92 12.64
N VAL A 49 -4.10 15.71 13.54
CA VAL A 49 -5.55 15.96 13.59
C VAL A 49 -6.09 16.47 12.25
N SER A 50 -5.35 17.37 11.58
CA SER A 50 -5.71 17.92 10.28
C SER A 50 -5.49 16.96 9.10
N LEU A 51 -4.71 15.89 9.30
CA LEU A 51 -4.31 14.94 8.27
C LEU A 51 -4.85 13.53 8.53
N SER A 52 -5.87 13.35 9.37
CA SER A 52 -6.36 12.02 9.78
C SER A 52 -6.63 11.07 8.62
N LYS A 53 -7.23 11.56 7.52
CA LYS A 53 -7.48 10.79 6.28
C LYS A 53 -6.20 10.30 5.61
N TYR A 54 -5.21 11.19 5.54
CA TYR A 54 -3.92 10.93 4.94
C TYR A 54 -3.11 9.98 5.81
N GLY A 55 -3.10 10.21 7.13
CA GLY A 55 -2.49 9.33 8.12
C GLY A 55 -3.04 7.90 8.02
N VAL A 56 -4.37 7.73 8.00
CA VAL A 56 -5.00 6.42 7.82
C VAL A 56 -4.62 5.78 6.49
N ALA A 57 -4.63 6.53 5.38
CA ALA A 57 -4.22 5.97 4.09
C ALA A 57 -2.77 5.47 4.12
N LYS A 58 -1.86 6.22 4.74
CA LYS A 58 -0.43 5.89 4.82
C LYS A 58 -0.12 4.76 5.81
N ASP A 59 -0.84 4.69 6.92
CA ASP A 59 -0.82 3.54 7.83
C ASP A 59 -1.22 2.25 7.10
N ARG A 60 -2.30 2.29 6.31
CA ARG A 60 -2.77 1.13 5.54
C ARG A 60 -1.81 0.71 4.42
N VAL A 61 -1.02 1.63 3.88
CA VAL A 61 0.05 1.29 2.92
C VAL A 61 1.13 0.41 3.59
N ILE A 62 1.45 0.62 4.87
CA ILE A 62 2.43 -0.19 5.60
C ILE A 62 1.90 -1.62 5.77
N ASP A 63 0.68 -1.74 6.30
CA ASP A 63 0.02 -3.04 6.51
C ASP A 63 -0.14 -3.83 5.19
N PHE A 64 -0.55 -3.14 4.13
CA PHE A 64 -0.66 -3.73 2.80
C PHE A 64 0.69 -4.20 2.25
N THR A 65 1.77 -3.43 2.46
CA THR A 65 3.11 -3.80 2.03
C THR A 65 3.61 -5.03 2.77
N LEU A 66 3.42 -5.08 4.09
CA LEU A 66 3.83 -6.20 4.94
C LEU A 66 3.08 -7.48 4.56
N THR A 67 1.76 -7.41 4.45
CA THR A 67 0.91 -8.56 4.08
C THR A 67 1.28 -9.09 2.70
N SER A 68 1.49 -8.18 1.74
CA SER A 68 1.93 -8.55 0.40
C SER A 68 3.30 -9.19 0.38
N ALA A 69 4.26 -8.68 1.17
CA ALA A 69 5.59 -9.26 1.27
C ALA A 69 5.53 -10.72 1.76
N PHE A 70 4.71 -11.02 2.78
CA PHE A 70 4.49 -12.39 3.24
C PHE A 70 3.89 -13.28 2.15
N LYS A 71 2.85 -12.79 1.45
CA LYS A 71 2.21 -13.52 0.34
C LYS A 71 3.22 -13.87 -0.77
N TYR A 72 4.07 -12.93 -1.17
CA TYR A 72 5.02 -13.18 -2.25
C TYR A 72 6.22 -14.03 -1.80
N ALA A 73 6.66 -13.90 -0.55
CA ALA A 73 7.71 -14.73 0.01
C ALA A 73 7.30 -16.22 0.04
N THR A 74 6.08 -16.52 0.48
CA THR A 74 5.57 -17.90 0.49
C THR A 74 5.33 -18.45 -0.92
N SER A 75 4.95 -17.61 -1.88
CA SER A 75 4.78 -18.06 -3.28
C SER A 75 6.07 -18.47 -3.99
N ARG A 76 7.24 -18.01 -3.51
CA ARG A 76 8.57 -18.38 -4.05
C ARG A 76 9.13 -19.68 -3.46
N HIS A 77 8.55 -20.19 -2.38
CA HIS A 77 8.91 -21.45 -1.76
C HIS A 77 7.70 -22.38 -1.75
N PRO A 78 7.39 -23.06 -2.87
CA PRO A 78 6.52 -24.23 -2.78
C PRO A 78 7.25 -25.24 -1.90
N ASN A 79 6.65 -25.61 -0.76
CA ASN A 79 7.08 -26.80 -0.02
C ASN A 79 7.04 -28.02 -0.95
#